data_AF-X1Q3B1-F1
#
_entry.id   AF-X1Q3B1-F1
#
_cell.length_a   1.000
_cell.length_b   1.000
_cell.length_c   1.000
_cell.angle_alpha   90.00
_cell.angle_beta   90.00
_cell.angle_gamma   90.00
#
_symmetry.space_group_name_H-M   'P 1'
#
loop_
_entity.id
_entity.type
_entity.pdbx_description
1 polymer ?
#
loop_
_entity_poly.entity_id
_entity_poly.type
_entity_poly.pdbx_seq_one_letter_code
_entity_poly.pdbx_strand_id
1 'polypeptide(L)'
;MTVEILPLGGLGEVGKNMTALGFDGKYVIIDMGIRLDSIMAFEDAEIGEMSREELININGIPDDSSLRNRKVRAIVLTHGHLDHIGAIGKLAHAYDVPIYGTPLTLELVKHVIREERTSKPKNEL
;
A
#
# COMPACT_ATOMS: atom_id res chain seq x y z
N MET A 1 10.51 -3.84 -25.80
CA MET A 1 10.63 -4.09 -24.35
C MET A 1 10.46 -2.75 -23.67
N THR A 2 9.33 -2.54 -23.00
CA THR A 2 9.02 -1.24 -22.39
C THR A 2 8.97 -1.41 -20.88
N VAL A 3 9.72 -0.55 -20.19
CA VAL A 3 9.69 -0.44 -18.73
C VAL A 3 8.92 0.83 -18.38
N GLU A 4 7.94 0.70 -17.50
CA GLU A 4 7.20 1.81 -16.92
C GLU A 4 7.52 1.92 -15.42
N ILE A 5 7.67 3.14 -14.93
CA ILE A 5 7.84 3.41 -13.50
C ILE A 5 6.74 4.38 -13.11
N LEU A 6 5.85 3.94 -12.21
CA LEU A 6 4.70 4.71 -11.76
C LEU A 6 4.84 4.99 -10.26
N PRO A 7 5.38 6.14 -9.84
CA PRO A 7 5.34 6.56 -8.45
C PRO A 7 3.88 6.94 -8.09
N LEU A 8 3.29 6.22 -7.14
CA LEU A 8 1.89 6.39 -6.70
C LEU A 8 1.79 7.10 -5.33
N GLY A 9 2.90 7.14 -4.58
CA GLY A 9 3.06 7.91 -3.36
C GLY A 9 4.52 7.91 -2.91
N GLY A 10 4.89 8.91 -2.08
CA GLY A 10 6.25 9.06 -1.54
C GLY A 10 7.23 9.84 -2.41
N LEU A 11 6.84 10.26 -3.63
CA LEU A 11 7.65 11.15 -4.46
C LEU A 11 7.31 12.61 -4.17
N GLY A 12 8.29 13.38 -3.71
CA GLY A 12 8.11 14.79 -3.35
C GLY A 12 7.50 15.02 -1.96
N GLU A 13 7.42 13.97 -1.14
CA GLU A 13 6.91 13.99 0.22
C GLU A 13 7.59 12.91 1.08
N VAL A 14 7.30 12.88 2.38
CA VAL A 14 7.75 11.83 3.31
C VAL A 14 6.54 11.00 3.70
N GLY A 15 6.61 9.69 3.53
CA GLY A 15 5.51 8.78 3.82
C GLY A 15 4.79 8.26 2.57
N LYS A 16 3.87 7.32 2.80
CA LYS A 16 3.02 6.70 1.78
C LYS A 16 3.77 6.18 0.56
N ASN A 17 4.91 5.52 0.75
CA ASN A 17 5.66 4.98 -0.37
C ASN A 17 4.85 3.89 -1.08
N MET A 18 4.70 4.04 -2.39
CA MET A 18 4.17 3.03 -3.29
C MET A 18 4.63 3.33 -4.71
N THR A 19 5.23 2.34 -5.37
CA THR A 19 5.65 2.45 -6.77
C THR A 19 5.23 1.20 -7.53
N ALA A 20 4.69 1.35 -8.73
CA ALA A 20 4.47 0.21 -9.63
C ALA A 20 5.53 0.18 -10.73
N LEU A 21 6.22 -0.95 -10.85
CA LEU A 21 7.13 -1.24 -11.95
C LEU A 21 6.41 -2.07 -13.00
N GLY A 22 6.28 -1.53 -14.20
CA GLY A 22 5.65 -2.16 -15.35
C GLY A 22 6.68 -2.76 -16.29
N PHE A 23 6.42 -3.99 -16.74
CA PHE A 23 7.17 -4.67 -17.78
C PHE A 23 6.21 -5.33 -18.77
N ASP A 24 6.20 -4.85 -20.02
CA ASP A 24 5.30 -5.30 -21.08
C ASP A 24 3.82 -5.40 -20.62
N GLY A 25 3.33 -4.34 -19.97
CA GLY A 25 1.95 -4.21 -19.50
C GLY A 25 1.57 -5.06 -18.26
N LYS A 26 2.56 -5.67 -17.59
CA LYS A 26 2.38 -6.37 -16.31
C LYS A 26 3.13 -5.62 -15.22
N TYR A 27 2.55 -5.52 -14.03
CA TYR A 27 3.09 -4.67 -12.96
C TYR A 27 3.43 -5.48 -11.72
N VAL A 28 4.48 -5.04 -11.04
CA VAL A 28 4.78 -5.40 -9.65
C VAL A 28 4.68 -4.12 -8.84
N ILE A 29 3.90 -4.17 -7.76
CA ILE A 29 3.82 -3.07 -6.79
C ILE A 29 4.96 -3.22 -5.80
N ILE A 30 5.62 -2.13 -5.46
CA ILE A 30 6.62 -2.01 -4.42
C ILE A 30 6.06 -1.10 -3.34
N ASP A 31 5.92 -1.66 -2.15
CA ASP A 31 5.44 -1.01 -0.92
C ASP A 31 3.99 -0.46 -0.99
N MET A 32 3.40 -0.31 0.18
CA MET A 32 2.07 0.28 0.44
C MET A 32 2.11 1.00 1.80
N GLY A 33 2.63 2.21 1.81
CA GLY A 33 2.87 2.98 3.03
C GLY A 33 1.71 3.86 3.52
N ILE A 34 1.80 4.33 4.76
CA ILE A 34 1.02 5.46 5.27
C ILE A 34 1.86 6.73 5.37
N ARG A 35 1.18 7.87 5.35
CA ARG A 35 1.73 9.19 5.64
C ARG A 35 1.14 9.70 6.96
N LEU A 36 1.90 9.53 8.04
CA LEU A 36 1.43 9.76 9.42
C LEU A 36 1.07 11.21 9.71
N ASP A 37 1.83 12.19 9.21
CA ASP A 37 1.57 13.63 9.41
C ASP A 37 0.22 14.06 8.83
N SER A 38 -0.13 13.53 7.65
CA SER A 38 -1.43 13.75 7.02
C SER A 38 -2.56 13.19 7.89
N ILE A 39 -2.41 11.97 8.42
CA ILE A 39 -3.44 11.31 9.23
C ILE A 39 -3.60 12.01 10.59
N MET A 40 -2.50 12.35 11.26
CA MET A 40 -2.54 13.01 12.57
C MET A 40 -3.12 14.42 12.54
N ALA A 41 -3.14 15.08 11.37
CA ALA A 41 -3.80 16.37 11.21
C ALA A 41 -5.34 16.28 11.27
N PHE A 42 -5.90 15.06 11.22
CA PHE A 42 -7.32 14.82 11.42
C PHE A 42 -7.56 14.43 12.88
N GLU A 43 -8.10 15.36 13.68
CA GLU A 43 -8.51 15.12 15.07
C GLU A 43 -9.51 13.95 15.11
N ASP A 44 -9.35 13.04 16.08
CA ASP A 44 -10.12 11.79 16.25
C ASP A 44 -9.95 10.71 15.15
N ALA A 45 -8.95 10.81 14.27
CA ALA A 45 -8.73 9.80 13.22
C ALA A 45 -8.11 8.49 13.73
N GLU A 46 -8.91 7.42 13.78
CA GLU A 46 -8.39 6.04 13.84
C GLU A 46 -8.24 5.47 12.41
N ILE A 47 -7.00 5.20 11.98
CA ILE A 47 -6.69 4.63 10.65
C ILE A 47 -7.51 3.36 10.38
N GLY A 48 -7.73 2.54 11.41
CA GLY A 48 -8.50 1.31 11.31
C GLY A 48 -9.97 1.53 10.89
N GLU A 49 -10.57 2.66 11.26
CA GLU A 49 -11.98 2.97 10.97
C GLU A 49 -12.17 3.70 9.64
N MET A 50 -11.19 4.52 9.25
CA MET A 50 -11.27 5.26 7.98
C MET A 50 -11.31 4.32 6.78
N SER A 51 -12.18 4.63 5.83
CA SER A 51 -12.21 3.97 4.52
C SER A 51 -10.93 4.28 3.73
N ARG A 52 -10.67 3.44 2.72
CA ARG A 52 -9.60 3.66 1.75
C ARG A 52 -9.76 5.02 1.06
N GLU A 53 -10.98 5.34 0.64
CA GLU A 53 -11.30 6.59 -0.07
C GLU A 53 -11.02 7.82 0.80
N GLU A 54 -11.41 7.78 2.08
CA GLU A 54 -11.10 8.86 3.03
C GLU A 54 -9.59 9.04 3.20
N LEU A 55 -8.84 7.95 3.38
CA LEU A 55 -7.38 8.00 3.53
C LEU A 55 -6.67 8.53 2.29
N ILE A 56 -7.15 8.20 1.08
CA ILE A 56 -6.63 8.77 -0.17
C ILE A 56 -6.95 10.28 -0.23
N ASN A 57 -8.18 10.68 0.09
CA ASN A 57 -8.62 12.07 0.02
C ASN A 57 -7.83 12.99 0.95
N ILE A 58 -7.42 12.50 2.11
CA ILE A 58 -6.61 13.27 3.06
C ILE A 58 -5.10 13.22 2.75
N ASN A 59 -4.71 12.54 1.67
CA ASN A 59 -3.31 12.29 1.29
C ASN A 59 -2.54 11.41 2.31
N GLY A 60 -3.26 10.53 3.03
CA GLY A 60 -2.72 9.66 4.08
C GLY A 60 -2.20 8.32 3.56
N ILE A 61 -2.68 7.85 2.40
CA ILE A 61 -2.19 6.65 1.71
C ILE A 61 -2.02 6.91 0.20
N PRO A 62 -1.33 6.04 -0.56
CA PRO A 62 -1.19 6.18 -2.01
C PRO A 62 -2.53 6.11 -2.77
N ASP A 63 -2.62 6.86 -3.87
CA ASP A 63 -3.70 6.70 -4.85
C ASP A 63 -3.25 5.74 -5.96
N ASP A 64 -3.83 4.55 -5.97
CA ASP A 64 -3.55 3.48 -6.92
C ASP A 64 -4.63 3.35 -8.02
N SER A 65 -5.50 4.36 -8.17
CA SER A 65 -6.55 4.39 -9.19
C SER A 65 -6.03 4.12 -10.61
N SER A 66 -4.80 4.55 -10.91
CA SER A 66 -4.11 4.31 -12.18
C SER A 66 -3.79 2.83 -12.47
N LEU A 67 -3.85 1.96 -11.46
CA LEU A 67 -3.61 0.51 -11.56
C LEU A 67 -4.89 -0.33 -11.70
N ARG A 68 -6.09 0.24 -11.52
CA ARG A 68 -7.37 -0.50 -11.45
C ARG A 68 -7.62 -1.47 -12.61
N ASN A 69 -7.20 -1.11 -13.83
CA ASN A 69 -7.36 -1.93 -15.04
C ASN A 69 -6.04 -2.52 -15.54
N ARG A 70 -4.98 -2.48 -14.73
CA ARG A 70 -3.65 -2.97 -15.08
C ARG A 70 -3.40 -4.35 -14.47
N LYS A 71 -2.56 -5.14 -15.12
CA LYS A 71 -2.28 -6.51 -14.71
C LYS A 71 -1.18 -6.58 -13.65
N VAL A 72 -1.55 -6.43 -12.38
CA VAL A 72 -0.62 -6.63 -11.25
C VAL A 72 -0.34 -8.12 -11.06
N ARG A 73 0.90 -8.47 -10.72
CA ARG A 73 1.36 -9.86 -10.54
C ARG A 73 1.85 -10.18 -9.15
N ALA A 74 2.29 -9.17 -8.41
CA ALA A 74 2.83 -9.32 -7.07
C ALA A 74 2.85 -7.95 -6.39
N ILE A 75 2.87 -7.99 -5.06
CA ILE A 75 3.24 -6.87 -4.19
C ILE A 75 4.55 -7.28 -3.52
N VAL A 76 5.53 -6.39 -3.49
CA VAL A 76 6.84 -6.62 -2.85
C VAL A 76 7.05 -5.54 -1.80
N LEU A 77 7.39 -5.96 -0.60
CA LEU A 77 7.63 -5.08 0.54
C LEU A 77 9.12 -5.04 0.85
N THR A 78 9.68 -3.85 0.88
CA THR A 78 11.11 -3.63 1.05
C THR A 78 11.56 -3.87 2.49
N HIS A 79 10.83 -3.30 3.46
CA HIS A 79 11.10 -3.43 4.90
C HIS A 79 9.86 -3.08 5.74
N GLY A 80 9.96 -3.12 7.06
CA GLY A 80 8.82 -3.08 7.98
C GLY A 80 8.39 -1.70 8.51
N HIS A 81 8.90 -0.58 7.99
CA HIS A 81 8.45 0.73 8.45
C HIS A 81 7.06 1.06 7.92
N LEU A 82 6.29 1.84 8.69
CA LEU A 82 4.88 2.13 8.39
C LEU A 82 4.69 2.93 7.11
N ASP A 83 5.66 3.76 6.72
CA ASP A 83 5.68 4.44 5.42
C ASP A 83 5.92 3.50 4.23
N HIS A 84 6.12 2.20 4.47
CA HIS A 84 6.22 1.16 3.45
C HIS A 84 5.18 0.04 3.56
N ILE A 85 4.67 -0.25 4.77
CA ILE A 85 3.69 -1.35 4.96
C ILE A 85 2.35 -0.90 5.57
N GLY A 86 2.27 0.33 6.07
CA GLY A 86 1.15 0.76 6.92
C GLY A 86 -0.20 0.81 6.21
N ALA A 87 -0.23 0.94 4.88
CA ALA A 87 -1.47 0.98 4.11
C ALA A 87 -1.86 -0.38 3.53
N ILE A 88 -1.10 -1.44 3.83
CA ILE A 88 -1.34 -2.75 3.21
C ILE A 88 -2.72 -3.32 3.54
N GLY A 89 -3.23 -3.09 4.76
CA GLY A 89 -4.59 -3.48 5.15
C GLY A 89 -5.68 -2.80 4.30
N LYS A 90 -5.45 -1.54 3.90
CA LYS A 90 -6.38 -0.72 3.12
C LYS A 90 -6.24 -0.90 1.61
N LEU A 91 -5.07 -1.31 1.13
CA LEU A 91 -4.77 -1.34 -0.30
C LEU A 91 -4.70 -2.74 -0.90
N ALA A 92 -4.11 -3.71 -0.20
CA ALA A 92 -3.76 -5.00 -0.80
C ALA A 92 -4.96 -5.83 -1.23
N HIS A 93 -6.11 -5.69 -0.57
CA HIS A 93 -7.33 -6.42 -0.92
C HIS A 93 -7.88 -6.11 -2.32
N ALA A 94 -7.44 -5.01 -2.95
CA ALA A 94 -7.78 -4.68 -4.34
C ALA A 94 -7.03 -5.54 -5.38
N TYR A 95 -6.03 -6.31 -4.95
CA TYR A 95 -5.16 -7.09 -5.82
C TYR A 95 -5.17 -8.55 -5.38
N ASP A 96 -5.64 -9.46 -6.23
CA ASP A 96 -5.61 -10.91 -5.99
C ASP A 96 -4.25 -11.50 -6.42
N VAL A 97 -3.20 -11.17 -5.66
CA VAL A 97 -1.80 -11.51 -5.96
C VAL A 97 -1.00 -11.84 -4.69
N PRO A 98 0.09 -12.61 -4.76
CA PRO A 98 0.96 -12.82 -3.61
C PRO A 98 1.68 -11.53 -3.17
N ILE A 99 1.93 -11.43 -1.87
CA ILE A 99 2.76 -10.40 -1.24
C ILE A 99 4.09 -11.05 -0.84
N TYR A 100 5.19 -10.46 -1.26
CA TYR A 100 6.53 -10.91 -0.89
C TYR A 100 7.21 -9.91 0.03
N GLY A 101 8.02 -10.41 0.96
CA GLY A 101 8.83 -9.59 1.86
C GLY A 101 9.82 -10.45 2.62
N THR A 102 10.68 -9.81 3.42
CA THR A 102 11.55 -10.57 4.34
C THR A 102 10.71 -11.17 5.49
N PRO A 103 11.19 -12.23 6.18
CA PRO A 103 10.43 -12.85 7.27
C PRO A 103 9.97 -11.85 8.35
N LEU A 104 10.84 -10.92 8.76
CA LEU A 104 10.49 -9.88 9.73
C LEU A 104 9.41 -8.94 9.18
N THR A 105 9.53 -8.50 7.93
CA THR A 105 8.54 -7.64 7.28
C THR A 105 7.18 -8.32 7.21
N LEU A 106 7.12 -9.59 6.83
CA LEU A 106 5.88 -10.34 6.72
C LEU A 106 5.20 -10.56 8.08
N GLU A 107 5.96 -10.78 9.15
CA GLU A 107 5.38 -10.83 10.51
C GLU A 107 4.76 -9.49 10.93
N LEU A 108 5.46 -8.37 10.68
CA LEU A 108 4.91 -7.03 10.94
C LEU A 108 3.65 -6.75 10.11
N VAL A 109 3.64 -7.15 8.84
CA VAL A 109 2.47 -7.04 7.96
C VAL A 109 1.27 -7.83 8.51
N LYS A 110 1.47 -9.03 9.05
CA LYS A 110 0.40 -9.78 9.71
C LYS A 110 -0.18 -9.01 10.91
N HIS A 111 0.62 -8.21 11.62
CA HIS A 111 0.11 -7.33 12.67
C HIS A 111 -0.73 -6.17 12.09
N VAL A 112 -0.21 -5.47 11.08
CA VAL A 112 -0.95 -4.38 10.40
C VAL A 112 -2.29 -4.86 9.82
N ILE A 113 -2.31 -6.02 9.15
CA ILE A 113 -3.54 -6.62 8.60
C ILE A 113 -4.53 -7.04 9.70
N ARG A 114 -4.03 -7.44 10.88
CA ARG A 114 -4.90 -7.83 12.00
C ARG A 114 -5.66 -6.64 12.58
N GLU A 115 -5.05 -5.46 12.61
CA GLU A 115 -5.63 -4.21 13.10
C GLU A 115 -6.69 -3.62 12.13
N GLU A 116 -6.66 -4.02 10.86
CA GLU A 116 -7.69 -3.65 9.89
C GLU A 116 -9.07 -4.21 10.26
N ARG A 117 -10.08 -3.33 10.34
CA ARG A 117 -11.44 -3.66 10.78
C ARG A 117 -12.44 -3.79 9.65
N THR A 118 -12.13 -3.24 8.46
CA THR A 118 -13.07 -3.17 7.34
C THR A 118 -12.96 -4.37 6.40
N SER A 119 -11.81 -4.52 5.72
CA SER A 119 -11.58 -5.57 4.73
C SER A 119 -10.18 -6.13 4.88
N LYS A 120 -10.09 -7.41 5.25
CA LYS A 120 -8.79 -8.07 5.42
C LYS A 120 -8.29 -8.61 4.08
N PRO A 121 -7.08 -8.24 3.65
CA PRO A 121 -6.43 -8.87 2.50
C PRO A 121 -6.39 -10.39 2.65
N LYS A 122 -6.69 -11.12 1.58
CA LYS A 122 -6.65 -12.59 1.51
C LYS A 122 -5.42 -13.10 0.75
N ASN A 123 -4.50 -12.20 0.44
CA ASN A 123 -3.27 -12.46 -0.29
C ASN A 123 -2.42 -13.50 0.44
N GLU A 124 -1.75 -14.35 -0.33
CA GLU A 124 -0.68 -15.21 0.18
C GLU A 124 0.51 -14.34 0.61
N LEU A 125 1.03 -14.58 1.81
CA LEU A 125 2.21 -13.91 2.40
C LEU A 125 3.41 -14.85 2.37
#